data_AF-A0A6L4YNG2-F1
#
_entry.id   AF-A0A6L4YNG2-F1
#
_cell.length_a   1.000
_cell.length_b   1.000
_cell.length_c   1.000
_cell.angle_alpha   90.00
_cell.angle_beta   90.00
_cell.angle_gamma   90.00
#
_symmetry.space_group_name_H-M   'P 1'
#
loop_
_entity.id
_entity.type
_entity.pdbx_description
1 polymer ?
#
loop_
_entity_poly.entity_id
_entity_poly.type
_entity_poly.pdbx_seq_one_letter_code
_entity_poly.pdbx_strand_id
1 'polypeptide(L)'
;MARARFGLILAVALWLASPFGHAVVLPPLPQPSWTELNAEQKRALAPLATQWDKMSGFQRKKWLGIAQRYPSLNAEEQARLQRRMTEWAKLTPDERKRARDKYKSLQKVPPEQKQAVKQKWQEYKDLPESEKARLKAEATQKRTPRPAPSKQQPVAAQPPPAPSAPPSPLPVGQAATR
;
A
#
# COMPACT_ATOMS: atom_id res chain seq x y z
N MET A 1 13.57 -15.68 30.84
CA MET A 1 12.74 -15.85 29.62
C MET A 1 12.39 -14.47 29.05
N ALA A 2 13.35 -13.83 28.37
CA ALA A 2 13.19 -12.45 27.89
C ALA A 2 12.63 -12.45 26.45
N ARG A 3 11.38 -12.00 26.28
CA ARG A 3 10.76 -11.78 24.97
C ARG A 3 11.28 -10.45 24.41
N ALA A 4 12.29 -10.52 23.55
CA ALA A 4 12.79 -9.36 22.82
C ALA A 4 11.72 -8.87 21.83
N ARG A 5 11.12 -7.72 22.13
CA ARG A 5 10.27 -6.96 21.23
C ARG A 5 11.17 -6.21 20.25
N PHE A 6 11.42 -6.78 19.07
CA PHE A 6 12.13 -6.07 18.02
C PHE A 6 11.19 -5.07 17.34
N GLY A 7 11.08 -3.89 17.96
CA GLY A 7 10.65 -2.67 17.28
C GLY A 7 11.76 -2.24 16.34
N LEU A 8 11.55 -2.38 15.03
CA LEU A 8 12.48 -1.83 14.05
C LEU A 8 12.19 -0.33 13.90
N ILE A 9 12.84 0.46 14.74
CA ILE A 9 13.04 1.90 14.53
C ILE A 9 13.94 2.02 13.30
N LEU A 10 13.38 2.52 12.19
CA LEU A 10 14.17 2.95 11.04
C LEU A 10 14.66 4.39 11.32
N ALA A 11 15.78 4.49 12.04
CA ALA A 11 16.57 5.71 12.12
C ALA A 11 17.78 5.53 11.22
N VAL A 12 17.86 6.32 10.14
CA VAL A 12 19.12 6.59 9.47
C VAL A 12 19.21 8.11 9.34
N ALA A 13 19.88 8.71 10.31
CA ALA A 13 20.34 10.08 10.23
C ALA A 13 21.56 10.15 9.31
N LEU A 14 21.37 10.89 8.22
CA LEU A 14 22.29 11.85 7.60
C LEU A 14 23.81 11.64 7.76
N TRP A 15 24.50 11.48 6.62
CA TRP A 15 25.88 11.94 6.46
C TRP A 15 26.01 12.80 5.19
N LEU A 16 26.49 14.02 5.44
CA LEU A 16 27.25 14.99 4.66
C LEU A 16 27.02 15.20 3.15
N ALA A 17 26.97 16.50 2.85
CA ALA A 17 27.01 17.13 1.54
C ALA A 17 28.03 16.51 0.56
N SER A 18 27.57 16.30 -0.67
CA SER A 18 28.42 16.19 -1.86
C SER A 18 27.70 16.87 -3.03
N PRO A 19 28.16 18.04 -3.50
CA PRO A 19 27.61 18.70 -4.67
C PRO A 19 28.24 18.06 -5.91
N PHE A 20 27.73 16.91 -6.33
CA PHE A 20 27.98 16.40 -7.67
C PHE A 20 26.67 15.99 -8.30
N GLY A 21 26.09 16.96 -9.01
CA GLY A 21 25.08 16.72 -10.03
C GLY A 21 25.67 15.88 -11.14
N HIS A 22 25.58 14.56 -10.99
CA HIS A 22 25.54 13.65 -12.12
C HIS A 22 24.12 13.08 -12.15
N ALA A 23 23.28 13.60 -13.03
CA ALA A 23 22.08 12.90 -13.43
C ALA A 23 22.51 11.68 -14.26
N VAL A 24 23.06 10.66 -13.58
CA VAL A 24 23.20 9.33 -14.16
C VAL A 24 21.79 8.78 -14.26
N VAL A 25 21.21 8.83 -15.46
CA VAL A 25 20.06 8.01 -15.81
C VAL A 25 20.57 6.57 -15.84
N LEU A 26 20.68 5.93 -14.68
CA LEU A 26 20.98 4.50 -14.60
C LEU A 26 19.81 3.75 -15.26
N PRO A 27 20.07 2.90 -16.27
CA PRO A 27 19.05 1.96 -16.72
C PRO A 27 18.60 1.12 -15.50
N PRO A 28 17.30 0.83 -15.36
CA PRO A 28 16.83 0.01 -14.26
C PRO A 28 17.56 -1.34 -14.32
N LEU A 29 18.36 -1.64 -13.29
CA LEU A 29 19.09 -2.90 -13.20
C LEU A 29 18.13 -4.05 -13.53
N PRO A 30 18.43 -4.89 -14.52
CA PRO A 30 17.58 -6.02 -14.88
C PRO A 30 17.51 -6.94 -13.67
N GLN A 31 16.32 -7.06 -13.08
CA GLN A 31 16.09 -7.94 -11.95
C GLN A 31 15.93 -9.36 -12.46
N PRO A 32 16.61 -10.35 -11.83
CA PRO A 32 16.66 -11.72 -12.33
C PRO A 32 15.25 -12.29 -12.53
N SER A 33 15.08 -12.93 -13.68
CA SER A 33 13.93 -13.78 -13.99
C SER A 33 13.86 -14.96 -13.02
N TRP A 34 12.72 -15.64 -12.97
CA TRP A 34 12.51 -16.75 -12.03
C TRP A 34 13.59 -17.84 -12.16
N THR A 35 14.05 -18.09 -13.39
CA THR A 35 15.07 -19.10 -13.70
C THR A 35 16.46 -18.76 -13.16
N GLU A 36 16.80 -17.48 -13.06
CA GLU A 36 18.10 -16.99 -12.60
C GLU A 36 18.23 -16.94 -11.07
N LEU A 37 17.13 -17.20 -10.34
CA LEU A 37 17.15 -17.27 -8.88
C LEU A 37 17.90 -18.53 -8.40
N ASN A 38 18.61 -18.39 -7.28
CA ASN A 38 19.25 -19.52 -6.63
C ASN A 38 18.21 -20.45 -5.94
N ALA A 39 18.62 -21.64 -5.53
CA ALA A 39 17.71 -22.65 -4.98
C ALA A 39 16.99 -22.18 -3.70
N GLU A 40 17.69 -21.48 -2.81
CA GLU A 40 17.11 -20.96 -1.57
C GLU A 40 16.07 -19.87 -1.83
N GLN A 41 16.37 -18.95 -2.76
CA GLN A 41 15.47 -17.91 -3.20
C GLN A 41 14.23 -18.51 -3.86
N LYS A 42 14.38 -19.50 -4.73
CA LYS A 42 13.25 -20.22 -5.36
C LYS A 42 12.37 -20.90 -4.31
N ARG A 43 12.97 -21.51 -3.28
CA ARG A 43 12.22 -22.13 -2.17
C ARG A 43 11.44 -21.10 -1.34
N ALA A 44 12.09 -19.98 -0.99
CA ALA A 44 11.45 -18.91 -0.24
C ALA A 44 10.32 -18.23 -1.05
N LEU A 45 10.52 -18.07 -2.36
CA LEU A 45 9.64 -17.34 -3.26
C LEU A 45 8.66 -18.23 -4.03
N ALA A 46 8.60 -19.53 -3.75
CA ALA A 46 7.77 -20.50 -4.47
C ALA A 46 6.30 -20.06 -4.69
N PRO A 47 5.61 -19.46 -3.69
CA PRO A 47 4.23 -18.99 -3.88
C PRO A 47 4.07 -17.86 -4.92
N LEU A 48 5.16 -17.17 -5.28
CA LEU A 48 5.16 -16.06 -6.23
C LEU A 48 5.63 -16.46 -7.63
N ALA A 49 6.03 -17.72 -7.86
CA ALA A 49 6.65 -18.18 -9.10
C ALA A 49 5.88 -17.73 -10.35
N THR A 50 4.58 -18.03 -10.42
CA THR A 50 3.70 -17.72 -11.57
C THR A 50 3.56 -16.23 -11.87
N GLN A 51 3.76 -15.38 -10.86
CA GLN A 51 3.57 -13.93 -10.96
C GLN A 51 4.90 -13.19 -11.07
N TRP A 52 6.04 -13.86 -10.83
CA TRP A 52 7.36 -13.26 -10.66
C TRP A 52 7.77 -12.39 -11.84
N ASP A 53 7.67 -12.92 -13.06
CA ASP A 53 8.09 -12.22 -14.27
C ASP A 53 7.14 -11.07 -14.64
N LYS A 54 5.89 -11.11 -14.15
CA LYS A 54 4.89 -10.04 -14.29
C LYS A 54 5.08 -8.91 -13.27
N MET A 55 5.96 -9.08 -12.28
CA MET A 55 6.24 -8.04 -11.29
C MET A 55 7.20 -6.99 -11.83
N SER A 56 7.05 -5.75 -11.36
CA SER A 56 8.01 -4.70 -11.69
C SER A 56 9.38 -4.99 -11.05
N GLY A 57 10.46 -4.45 -11.61
CA GLY A 57 11.80 -4.63 -11.04
C GLY A 57 11.89 -4.20 -9.57
N PHE A 58 11.23 -3.11 -9.20
CA PHE A 58 11.15 -2.68 -7.79
C PHE A 58 10.51 -3.75 -6.88
N GLN A 59 9.43 -4.40 -7.33
CA GLN A 59 8.78 -5.47 -6.58
C GLN A 59 9.66 -6.70 -6.44
N ARG A 60 10.31 -7.14 -7.54
CA ARG A 60 11.27 -8.24 -7.51
C ARG A 60 12.40 -7.95 -6.52
N LYS A 61 12.95 -6.73 -6.52
CA LYS A 61 14.00 -6.30 -5.57
C LYS A 61 13.55 -6.41 -4.11
N LYS A 62 12.32 -6.00 -3.81
CA LYS A 62 11.76 -6.10 -2.45
C LYS A 62 11.60 -7.55 -2.00
N TRP A 63 11.09 -8.42 -2.87
CA TRP A 63 10.95 -9.84 -2.55
C TRP A 63 12.29 -10.56 -2.41
N LEU A 64 13.29 -10.22 -3.21
CA LEU A 64 14.66 -10.73 -3.03
C LEU A 64 15.23 -10.35 -1.66
N GLY A 65 15.03 -9.12 -1.20
CA GLY A 65 15.46 -8.70 0.13
C GLY A 65 14.76 -9.46 1.27
N ILE A 66 13.51 -9.88 1.06
CA ILE A 66 12.78 -10.74 2.01
C ILE A 66 13.33 -12.18 1.94
N ALA A 67 13.56 -12.70 0.75
CA ALA A 67 14.09 -14.05 0.53
C ALA A 67 15.48 -14.24 1.16
N GLN A 68 16.33 -13.21 1.16
CA GLN A 68 17.64 -13.26 1.83
C GLN A 68 17.54 -13.53 3.34
N ARG A 69 16.45 -13.11 3.98
CA ARG A 69 16.22 -13.36 5.42
C ARG A 69 15.45 -14.64 5.69
N TYR A 70 14.92 -15.30 4.66
CA TYR A 70 14.11 -16.51 4.82
C TYR A 70 14.86 -17.65 5.56
N PRO A 71 16.14 -17.93 5.26
CA PRO A 71 16.89 -18.99 5.95
C PRO A 71 17.14 -18.72 7.43
N SER A 72 17.15 -17.45 7.86
CA SER A 72 17.35 -17.08 9.27
C SER A 72 16.08 -17.10 10.11
N LEU A 73 14.91 -17.32 9.49
CA LEU A 73 13.63 -17.45 10.18
C LEU A 73 13.44 -18.88 10.68
N ASN A 74 12.71 -19.04 11.79
CA ASN A 74 12.27 -20.36 12.22
C ASN A 74 11.12 -20.90 11.35
N ALA A 75 10.78 -22.19 11.48
CA ALA A 75 9.76 -22.83 10.65
C ALA A 75 8.37 -22.17 10.71
N GLU A 76 7.96 -21.67 11.89
CA GLU A 76 6.65 -21.00 12.04
C GLU A 76 6.63 -19.65 11.30
N GLU A 77 7.72 -18.89 11.41
CA GLU A 77 7.90 -17.61 10.71
C GLU A 77 7.97 -17.80 9.19
N GLN A 78 8.69 -18.84 8.74
CA GLN A 78 8.75 -19.22 7.33
C GLN A 78 7.35 -19.56 6.78
N ALA A 79 6.57 -20.37 7.50
CA ALA A 79 5.21 -20.72 7.11
C ALA A 79 4.30 -19.48 7.07
N ARG A 80 4.41 -18.59 8.06
CA ARG A 80 3.66 -17.33 8.11
C ARG A 80 3.99 -16.43 6.92
N LEU A 81 5.27 -16.36 6.56
CA LEU A 81 5.73 -15.59 5.41
C LEU A 81 5.16 -16.18 4.12
N GLN A 82 5.31 -17.48 3.88
CA GLN A 82 4.76 -18.14 2.69
C GLN A 82 3.24 -17.99 2.58
N ARG A 83 2.50 -18.08 3.70
CA ARG A 83 1.06 -17.80 3.72
C ARG A 83 0.76 -16.38 3.27
N ARG A 84 1.48 -15.37 3.79
CA ARG A 84 1.29 -13.97 3.36
C ARG A 84 1.64 -13.76 1.88
N MET A 85 2.67 -14.45 1.37
CA MET A 85 3.04 -14.40 -0.04
C MET A 85 1.94 -14.97 -0.93
N THR A 86 1.35 -16.09 -0.51
CA THR A 86 0.22 -16.71 -1.21
C THR A 86 -0.98 -15.77 -1.26
N GLU A 87 -1.33 -15.16 -0.13
CA GLU A 87 -2.42 -14.18 -0.09
C GLU A 87 -2.11 -12.96 -0.97
N TRP A 88 -0.86 -12.50 -0.99
CA TRP A 88 -0.44 -11.42 -1.86
C TRP A 88 -0.51 -11.79 -3.35
N ALA A 89 -0.14 -13.02 -3.72
CA ALA A 89 -0.20 -13.53 -5.09
C ALA A 89 -1.64 -13.54 -5.63
N LYS A 90 -2.63 -13.78 -4.75
CA LYS A 90 -4.05 -13.75 -5.11
C LYS A 90 -4.60 -12.34 -5.35
N LEU A 91 -3.98 -11.30 -4.79
CA LEU A 91 -4.45 -9.92 -4.98
C LEU A 91 -4.18 -9.43 -6.40
N THR A 92 -5.16 -8.76 -7.01
CA THR A 92 -5.01 -8.03 -8.26
C THR A 92 -4.11 -6.79 -8.10
N PRO A 93 -3.52 -6.23 -9.18
CA PRO A 93 -2.70 -5.02 -9.10
C PRO A 93 -3.39 -3.84 -8.39
N ASP A 94 -4.68 -3.65 -8.63
CA ASP A 94 -5.48 -2.60 -8.00
C ASP A 94 -5.72 -2.85 -6.52
N GLU A 95 -6.00 -4.09 -6.12
CA GLU A 95 -6.11 -4.47 -4.71
C GLU A 95 -4.80 -4.25 -3.96
N ARG A 96 -3.68 -4.59 -4.59
CA ARG A 96 -2.35 -4.30 -4.03
C ARG A 96 -2.13 -2.81 -3.88
N LYS A 97 -2.58 -1.98 -4.85
CA LYS A 97 -2.48 -0.51 -4.73
C LYS A 97 -3.30 0.00 -3.55
N ARG A 98 -4.57 -0.41 -3.42
CA ARG A 98 -5.43 -0.06 -2.28
C ARG A 98 -4.82 -0.50 -0.95
N ALA A 99 -4.26 -1.70 -0.87
CA ALA A 99 -3.59 -2.20 0.32
C ALA A 99 -2.36 -1.35 0.70
N ARG A 100 -1.55 -0.94 -0.28
CA ARG A 100 -0.41 -0.03 -0.06
C ARG A 100 -0.87 1.35 0.43
N ASP A 101 -1.90 1.92 -0.20
CA ASP A 101 -2.41 3.23 0.16
C ASP A 101 -2.99 3.23 1.59
N LYS A 102 -3.75 2.17 1.94
CA LYS A 102 -4.22 1.93 3.30
C LYS A 102 -3.07 1.80 4.30
N TYR A 103 -2.03 1.04 3.96
CA TYR A 103 -0.85 0.90 4.82
C TYR A 103 -0.13 2.23 5.04
N LYS A 104 0.06 3.03 3.98
CA LYS A 104 0.64 4.38 4.08
C LYS A 104 -0.18 5.28 5.00
N SER A 105 -1.51 5.24 4.90
CA SER A 105 -2.40 5.98 5.81
C SER A 105 -2.22 5.53 7.26
N LEU A 106 -2.16 4.23 7.52
CA LEU A 106 -1.96 3.69 8.88
C LEU A 106 -0.57 4.00 9.44
N GLN A 107 0.46 4.04 8.59
CA GLN A 107 1.81 4.40 9.02
C GLN A 107 1.89 5.85 9.51
N LYS A 108 1.13 6.76 8.90
CA LYS A 108 1.05 8.18 9.26
C LYS A 108 0.34 8.45 10.59
N VAL A 109 -0.29 7.44 11.20
CA VAL A 109 -0.94 7.60 12.51
C VAL A 109 0.13 7.94 13.56
N PRO A 110 -0.01 9.07 14.31
CA PRO A 110 0.92 9.47 15.35
C PRO A 110 1.11 8.38 16.42
N PRO A 111 2.29 8.32 17.08
CA PRO A 111 2.57 7.33 18.12
C PRO A 111 1.57 7.40 19.29
N GLU A 112 1.12 8.60 19.67
CA GLU A 112 0.13 8.82 20.73
C GLU A 112 -1.21 8.16 20.39
N GLN A 113 -1.67 8.32 19.14
CA GLN A 113 -2.90 7.68 18.67
C GLN A 113 -2.74 6.15 18.62
N LYS A 114 -1.57 5.64 18.23
CA LYS A 114 -1.28 4.19 18.28
C LYS A 114 -1.33 3.66 19.72
N GLN A 115 -0.83 4.42 20.70
CA GLN A 115 -0.90 4.06 22.11
C GLN A 115 -2.33 4.07 22.63
N ALA A 116 -3.12 5.10 22.32
CA ALA A 116 -4.52 5.18 22.69
C ALA A 116 -5.33 3.99 22.15
N VAL A 117 -5.13 3.62 20.88
CA VAL A 117 -5.76 2.43 20.28
C VAL A 117 -5.35 1.15 21.02
N LYS A 118 -4.07 1.03 21.39
CA LYS A 118 -3.56 -0.13 22.13
C LYS A 118 -4.16 -0.23 23.54
N GLN A 119 -4.34 0.89 24.23
CA GLN A 119 -4.96 0.94 25.56
C GLN A 119 -6.44 0.51 25.48
N LYS A 120 -7.22 1.12 24.57
CA LYS A 120 -8.62 0.72 24.37
C LYS A 120 -8.77 -0.75 23.98
N TRP A 121 -7.83 -1.28 23.20
CA TRP A 121 -7.82 -2.69 22.86
C TRP A 121 -7.56 -3.58 24.09
N GLN A 122 -6.69 -3.15 25.00
CA GLN A 122 -6.41 -3.89 26.23
C GLN A 122 -7.61 -3.86 27.17
N GLU A 123 -8.22 -2.69 27.38
CA GLU A 123 -9.47 -2.56 28.13
C GLU A 123 -10.55 -3.49 27.57
N TYR A 124 -10.77 -3.46 26.25
CA TYR A 124 -11.72 -4.37 25.60
C TYR A 124 -11.41 -5.86 25.84
N LYS A 125 -10.13 -6.24 25.90
CA LYS A 125 -9.74 -7.62 26.19
C LYS A 125 -10.01 -8.02 27.64
N ASP A 126 -9.97 -7.08 28.57
CA ASP A 126 -10.18 -7.34 30.00
C ASP A 126 -11.68 -7.30 30.38
N LEU A 127 -12.56 -6.80 29.51
CA LEU A 127 -14.02 -6.86 29.70
C LEU A 127 -14.54 -8.31 29.82
N PRO A 128 -15.61 -8.54 30.62
CA PRO A 128 -16.26 -9.85 30.70
C PRO A 128 -16.94 -10.21 29.36
N GLU A 129 -17.13 -11.52 29.12
CA GLU A 129 -17.63 -12.00 27.82
C GLU A 129 -19.04 -11.49 27.48
N SER A 130 -19.91 -11.32 28.49
CA SER A 130 -21.24 -10.74 28.34
C SER A 130 -21.18 -9.32 27.77
N GLU A 131 -20.27 -8.50 28.30
CA GLU A 131 -20.09 -7.11 27.88
C GLU A 131 -19.45 -7.04 26.48
N LYS A 132 -18.47 -7.90 26.19
CA LYS A 132 -17.91 -8.04 24.84
C LYS A 132 -18.96 -8.44 23.81
N ALA A 133 -19.88 -9.33 24.15
CA ALA A 133 -20.97 -9.76 23.28
C ALA A 133 -21.94 -8.61 23.00
N ARG A 134 -22.28 -7.81 24.03
CA ARG A 134 -23.10 -6.60 23.87
C ARG A 134 -22.45 -5.59 22.94
N LEU A 135 -21.17 -5.28 23.16
CA LEU A 135 -20.41 -4.37 22.30
C LEU A 135 -20.28 -4.88 20.86
N LYS A 136 -20.14 -6.20 20.66
CA LYS A 136 -20.10 -6.81 19.32
C LYS A 136 -21.48 -6.72 18.63
N ALA A 137 -22.56 -6.96 19.35
CA ALA A 137 -23.93 -6.82 18.84
C ALA A 137 -24.23 -5.37 18.45
N GLU A 138 -23.86 -4.42 19.31
CA GLU A 138 -24.01 -2.99 19.05
C GLU A 138 -23.17 -2.52 17.85
N ALA A 139 -21.94 -3.03 17.71
CA ALA A 139 -21.10 -2.73 16.55
C ALA A 139 -21.65 -3.32 15.25
N THR A 140 -22.32 -4.48 15.29
CA THR A 140 -23.02 -5.04 14.12
C THR A 140 -24.27 -4.24 13.76
N GLN A 141 -25.03 -3.77 14.75
CA GLN A 141 -26.21 -2.94 14.52
C GLN A 141 -25.87 -1.54 13.98
N LYS A 142 -24.79 -0.92 14.49
CA LYS A 142 -24.31 0.39 14.03
C LYS A 142 -23.57 0.34 12.69
N ARG A 143 -23.21 -0.85 12.20
CA ARG A 143 -22.73 -1.03 10.83
C ARG A 143 -23.94 -0.96 9.91
N THR A 144 -24.28 0.25 9.46
CA THR A 144 -25.04 0.41 8.23
C THR A 144 -24.33 -0.43 7.15
N PRO A 145 -25.06 -1.24 6.35
CA PRO A 145 -24.44 -1.99 5.28
C PRO A 145 -23.73 -0.98 4.38
N ARG A 146 -22.40 -1.10 4.31
CA ARG A 146 -21.62 -0.38 3.29
C ARG A 146 -22.32 -0.70 1.96
N PRO A 147 -22.80 0.30 1.21
CA PRO A 147 -23.35 0.02 -0.10
C PRO A 147 -22.29 -0.78 -0.85
N ALA A 148 -22.69 -1.92 -1.40
CA ALA A 148 -21.85 -2.66 -2.33
C ALA A 148 -21.24 -1.66 -3.32
N PRO A 149 -20.01 -1.86 -3.82
CA PRO A 149 -19.49 -0.97 -4.85
C PRO A 149 -20.45 -1.02 -6.04
N SER A 150 -21.34 -0.03 -6.12
CA SER A 150 -22.22 0.19 -7.24
C SER A 150 -21.30 0.31 -8.42
N LYS A 151 -21.34 -0.69 -9.31
CA LYS A 151 -20.85 -0.52 -10.67
C LYS A 151 -21.52 0.76 -11.16
N GLN A 152 -20.74 1.83 -11.27
CA GLN A 152 -21.23 3.13 -11.71
C GLN A 152 -21.82 2.93 -13.11
N GLN A 153 -23.13 2.82 -13.20
CA GLN A 153 -23.84 3.10 -14.44
C GLN A 153 -23.58 4.57 -14.77
N PRO A 154 -23.12 4.90 -15.98
CA PRO A 154 -22.84 6.27 -16.33
C PRO A 154 -24.18 7.02 -16.42
N VAL A 155 -24.44 7.88 -15.44
CA VAL A 155 -25.48 8.89 -15.58
C VAL A 155 -24.99 9.91 -16.60
N ALA A 156 -25.72 10.01 -17.71
CA ALA A 156 -25.47 10.97 -18.77
C ALA A 156 -25.38 12.38 -18.17
N ALA A 157 -24.26 13.06 -18.45
CA ALA A 157 -24.01 14.42 -18.02
C ALA A 157 -25.01 15.38 -18.68
N GLN A 158 -25.89 16.00 -17.88
CA GLN A 158 -26.54 17.24 -18.30
C GLN A 158 -25.58 18.41 -18.01
N PRO A 159 -25.33 19.32 -18.98
CA PRO A 159 -24.46 20.46 -18.77
C PRO A 159 -25.15 21.53 -17.89
N PRO A 160 -24.41 22.22 -16.99
CA PRO A 160 -24.96 23.30 -16.16
C PRO A 160 -25.23 24.58 -16.98
N PRO A 161 -26.17 25.44 -16.56
CA PRO A 161 -26.46 26.72 -17.21
C PRO A 161 -25.32 27.74 -16.94
N ALA A 162 -24.92 28.46 -18.00
CA ALA A 162 -23.81 29.41 -17.99
C ALA A 162 -24.15 30.74 -17.28
N PRO A 163 -23.24 31.30 -16.46
CA PRO A 163 -23.33 32.70 -16.03
C PRO A 163 -22.65 33.65 -17.04
N SER A 164 -23.33 34.77 -17.29
CA SER A 164 -23.06 35.84 -18.25
C SER A 164 -21.66 36.48 -18.13
N ALA A 165 -20.95 36.59 -19.26
CA ALA A 165 -19.70 37.35 -19.36
C ALA A 165 -19.95 38.87 -19.46
N PRO A 166 -19.08 39.74 -18.90
CA PRO A 166 -19.15 41.18 -19.12
C PRO A 166 -18.67 41.56 -20.55
N PRO A 167 -19.17 42.66 -21.13
CA PRO A 167 -18.88 43.03 -22.51
C PRO A 167 -17.45 43.57 -22.65
N SER A 168 -16.68 43.00 -23.57
CA SER A 168 -15.47 43.65 -24.10
C SER A 168 -15.84 44.48 -25.34
N PRO A 169 -15.20 45.65 -25.56
CA PRO A 169 -15.56 46.58 -26.63
C PRO A 169 -15.25 46.05 -28.03
N LEU A 170 -16.13 46.43 -28.97
CA LEU A 170 -16.10 46.11 -30.41
C LEU A 170 -14.94 46.83 -31.17
N PRO A 171 -14.64 46.41 -32.42
CA PRO A 171 -13.29 46.18 -32.94
C PRO A 171 -12.75 47.30 -33.86
N VAL A 172 -11.42 47.43 -33.93
CA VAL A 172 -10.75 48.04 -35.09
C VAL A 172 -10.33 46.90 -36.02
N GLY A 173 -11.11 46.70 -37.08
CA GLY A 173 -10.85 45.70 -38.11
C GLY A 173 -9.72 46.15 -39.04
N GLN A 174 -8.78 45.25 -39.31
CA GLN A 174 -7.98 45.24 -40.52
C GLN A 174 -7.75 43.80 -40.99
N ALA A 175 -8.40 43.43 -42.10
CA ALA A 175 -7.97 42.46 -43.10
C ALA A 175 -8.71 42.86 -44.40
N ALA A 176 -8.06 43.62 -45.28
CA ALA A 176 -7.34 43.15 -46.47
C ALA A 176 -8.28 42.63 -47.59
N THR A 177 -8.28 43.29 -48.76
CA THR A 177 -8.27 42.69 -50.12
C THR A 177 -8.32 43.80 -51.19
N ARG A 178 -7.19 44.09 -51.83
CA ARG A 178 -6.92 43.91 -53.28
C ARG A 178 -5.55 44.50 -53.62
#